data_AF-A0AAE2MAA0-F1
#
_entry.id   AF-A0AAE2MAA0-F1
#
_cell.length_a   1.000
_cell.length_b   1.000
_cell.length_c   1.000
_cell.angle_alpha   90.00
_cell.angle_beta   90.00
_cell.angle_gamma   90.00
#
_symmetry.space_group_name_H-M   'P 1'
#
loop_
_entity.id
_entity.type
_entity.pdbx_description
1 polymer ?
#
loop_
_entity_poly.entity_id
_entity_poly.type
_entity_poly.pdbx_seq_one_letter_code
_entity_poly.pdbx_strand_id
1 'polypeptide(L)'
;MLCGAAASELQERRKADSEREQVRSAHTEWSQATFGDVGPVGPLKHLSKEALEAAAEPGDLSEWADMQFLLWDAQRRAGISDEQITLAMVEKLAVNKEREWPEPKDGEPRLHIKADQQQGEK
;
A
#
# COMPACT_ATOMS: atom_id res chain seq x y z
N MET A 1 -7.41 -36.98 14.58
CA MET A 1 -6.00 -36.68 14.23
C MET A 1 -6.03 -35.46 13.32
N LEU A 2 -5.92 -34.26 13.89
CA LEU A 2 -5.90 -33.01 13.12
C LEU A 2 -4.48 -32.79 12.59
N CYS A 3 -4.40 -32.42 11.31
CA CYS A 3 -3.24 -32.44 10.43
C CYS A 3 -2.13 -31.47 10.89
N GLY A 4 -0.91 -31.98 11.16
CA GLY A 4 0.22 -31.17 11.64
C GLY A 4 0.69 -30.07 10.68
N ALA A 5 0.34 -30.16 9.39
CA ALA A 5 0.67 -29.14 8.39
C ALA A 5 -0.04 -27.80 8.63
N ALA A 6 -1.34 -27.82 8.95
CA ALA A 6 -2.12 -26.61 9.17
C ALA A 6 -1.66 -25.80 10.41
N ALA A 7 -1.17 -26.50 11.44
CA ALA A 7 -0.61 -25.87 12.63
C ALA A 7 0.73 -25.16 12.34
N SER A 8 1.59 -25.78 11.51
CA SER A 8 2.86 -25.20 11.08
C SER A 8 2.66 -23.95 10.22
N GLU A 9 1.72 -23.99 9.27
CA GLU A 9 1.39 -22.84 8.42
C GLU A 9 0.85 -21.66 9.23
N LEU A 10 0.01 -21.92 10.23
CA LEU A 10 -0.49 -20.88 11.13
C LEU A 10 0.62 -20.26 11.96
N GLN A 11 1.58 -21.06 12.42
CA GLN A 11 2.71 -20.58 13.19
C GLN A 11 3.64 -19.69 12.35
N GLU A 12 3.95 -20.09 11.12
CA GLU A 12 4.78 -19.28 10.21
C GLU A 12 4.10 -17.97 9.83
N ARG A 13 2.78 -17.97 9.59
CA ARG A 13 2.02 -16.72 9.35
C ARG A 13 2.11 -15.77 10.53
N ARG A 14 1.88 -16.27 11.76
CA ARG A 14 1.98 -15.46 12.97
C ARG A 14 3.38 -14.89 13.16
N LYS A 15 4.42 -15.66 12.83
CA LYS A 15 5.80 -15.20 12.89
C LYS A 15 6.05 -14.06 11.88
N ALA A 16 5.63 -14.24 10.63
CA ALA A 16 5.77 -13.22 9.60
C ALA A 16 5.00 -11.93 9.94
N ASP A 17 3.78 -12.06 10.48
CA ASP A 17 3.00 -10.91 10.97
C ASP A 17 3.75 -10.18 12.10
N SER A 18 4.37 -10.93 13.01
CA SER A 18 5.17 -10.38 14.11
C SER A 18 6.45 -9.68 13.62
N GLU A 19 7.15 -10.24 12.64
CA GLU A 19 8.36 -9.63 12.07
C GLU A 19 8.02 -8.35 11.29
N ARG A 20 6.93 -8.35 10.51
CA ARG A 20 6.47 -7.17 9.78
C ARG A 20 6.09 -6.03 10.72
N GLU A 21 5.43 -6.33 11.82
CA GLU A 21 5.09 -5.33 12.84
C GLU A 21 6.34 -4.75 13.51
N GLN A 22 7.32 -5.59 13.85
CA GLN A 22 8.60 -5.13 14.42
C GLN A 22 9.34 -4.19 13.46
N VAL A 23 9.43 -4.55 12.18
CA VAL A 23 10.04 -3.69 11.14
C VAL A 23 9.31 -2.35 11.05
N ARG A 24 7.97 -2.36 11.08
CA ARG A 24 7.16 -1.14 11.03
C ARG A 24 7.37 -0.23 12.24
N SER A 25 7.44 -0.80 13.45
CA SER A 25 7.72 -0.05 14.67
C SER A 25 9.12 0.56 14.64
N ALA A 26 10.13 -0.24 14.29
CA ALA A 26 11.51 0.22 14.19
C ALA A 26 11.67 1.35 13.16
N HIS A 27 11.01 1.22 12.00
CA HIS A 27 10.98 2.27 11.00
C HIS A 27 10.32 3.56 11.52
N THR A 28 9.22 3.44 12.26
CA THR A 28 8.52 4.58 12.87
C THR A 28 9.42 5.33 13.84
N GLU A 29 10.09 4.61 14.75
CA GLU A 29 11.02 5.17 15.73
C GLU A 29 12.21 5.87 15.04
N TRP A 30 12.84 5.20 14.07
CA TRP A 30 13.96 5.75 13.33
C TRP A 30 13.57 7.01 12.53
N SER A 31 12.45 6.96 11.81
CA SER A 31 11.99 8.09 11.00
C SER A 31 11.61 9.30 11.87
N GLN A 32 10.98 9.06 13.03
CA GLN A 32 10.69 10.13 13.98
C GLN A 32 11.97 10.75 14.54
N ALA A 33 12.96 9.93 14.93
CA ALA A 33 14.24 10.42 15.44
C ALA A 33 15.05 11.19 14.39
N THR A 34 14.98 10.77 13.12
CA THR A 34 15.78 11.33 12.03
C THR A 34 15.17 12.60 11.44
N PHE A 35 13.87 12.60 11.16
CA PHE A 35 13.20 13.66 10.41
C PHE A 35 12.32 14.55 11.29
N GLY A 36 12.08 14.16 12.55
CA GLY A 36 11.23 14.90 13.48
C GLY A 36 9.75 14.90 13.08
N ASP A 37 9.04 15.89 13.61
CA ASP A 37 7.60 16.08 13.43
C ASP A 37 7.28 16.83 12.13
N VAL A 38 7.29 16.08 11.02
CA VAL A 38 6.88 16.55 9.69
C VAL A 38 5.59 15.86 9.23
N GLY A 39 4.84 16.54 8.35
CA GLY A 39 3.60 16.02 7.78
C GLY A 39 3.79 14.98 6.66
N PRO A 40 2.70 14.39 6.16
CA PRO A 40 2.73 13.24 5.24
C PRO A 40 3.14 13.58 3.80
N VAL A 41 3.15 14.87 3.42
CA VAL A 41 3.38 15.29 2.02
C VAL A 41 4.79 14.99 1.53
N GLY A 42 5.80 15.09 2.40
CA GLY A 42 7.19 14.77 2.05
C GLY A 42 7.36 13.31 1.60
N PRO A 43 7.00 12.34 2.47
CA PRO A 43 7.02 10.93 2.13
C PRO A 43 6.18 10.57 0.88
N LEU A 44 5.02 11.19 0.67
CA LEU A 44 4.22 10.95 -0.54
C LEU A 44 4.89 11.44 -1.83
N LYS A 45 5.58 12.58 -1.79
CA LYS A 45 6.38 13.05 -2.92
C LYS A 45 7.56 12.13 -3.21
N HIS A 46 8.18 11.59 -2.15
CA HIS A 46 9.26 10.62 -2.28
C HIS A 46 8.74 9.30 -2.85
N LEU A 47 7.60 8.79 -2.34
CA LEU A 47 6.96 7.57 -2.84
C LEU A 47 6.69 7.63 -4.35
N SER A 48 6.38 8.81 -4.88
CA SER A 48 6.19 9.00 -6.33
C SER A 48 7.48 8.80 -7.13
N LYS A 49 8.65 9.05 -6.54
CA LYS A 49 9.96 8.80 -7.16
C LYS A 49 10.32 7.32 -7.09
N GLU A 50 10.18 6.69 -5.91
CA GLU A 50 10.48 5.26 -5.76
C GLU A 50 9.56 4.38 -6.59
N ALA A 51 8.32 4.83 -6.84
CA ALA A 51 7.45 4.14 -7.79
C ALA A 51 7.99 4.15 -9.23
N LEU A 52 8.73 5.19 -9.63
CA LEU A 52 9.39 5.25 -10.94
C LEU A 52 10.67 4.41 -10.96
N GLU A 53 11.43 4.39 -9.86
CA GLU A 53 12.64 3.56 -9.71
C GLU A 53 12.27 2.07 -9.74
N ALA A 54 11.27 1.66 -8.95
CA ALA A 54 10.69 0.31 -8.98
C ALA A 54 10.10 -0.07 -10.36
N ALA A 55 9.52 0.88 -11.09
CA ALA A 55 9.02 0.62 -12.44
C ALA A 55 10.15 0.41 -13.47
N ALA A 56 11.30 1.07 -13.28
CA ALA A 56 12.48 0.89 -14.12
C ALA A 56 13.20 -0.43 -13.81
N GLU A 57 13.26 -0.82 -12.54
CA GLU A 57 13.94 -2.04 -12.07
C GLU A 57 13.02 -2.92 -11.20
N PRO A 58 11.97 -3.54 -11.77
CA PRO A 58 10.98 -4.29 -10.98
C PRO A 58 11.54 -5.51 -10.25
N GLY A 59 12.76 -5.93 -10.59
CA GLY A 59 13.49 -7.01 -9.91
C GLY A 59 14.29 -6.57 -8.68
N ASP A 60 14.47 -5.27 -8.44
CA ASP A 60 15.12 -4.76 -7.23
C ASP A 60 14.12 -4.70 -6.08
N LEU A 61 14.25 -5.62 -5.13
CA LEU A 61 13.40 -5.69 -3.94
C LEU A 61 13.53 -4.46 -3.03
N SER A 62 14.65 -3.73 -3.11
CA SER A 62 14.91 -2.56 -2.28
C SER A 62 13.92 -1.43 -2.60
N GLU A 63 13.65 -1.21 -3.89
CA GLU A 63 12.70 -0.19 -4.35
C GLU A 63 11.27 -0.47 -3.89
N TRP A 64 10.89 -1.74 -3.83
CA TRP A 64 9.60 -2.15 -3.25
C TRP A 64 9.55 -1.91 -1.73
N ALA A 65 10.67 -2.12 -1.03
CA ALA A 65 10.77 -1.84 0.39
C ALA A 65 10.68 -0.34 0.68
N ASP A 66 11.32 0.50 -0.15
CA ASP A 66 11.23 1.96 -0.02
C ASP A 66 9.81 2.46 -0.21
N MET A 67 9.07 1.94 -1.21
CA MET A 67 7.65 2.24 -1.35
C MET A 67 6.84 1.86 -0.08
N GLN A 68 7.12 0.70 0.51
CA GLN A 68 6.41 0.24 1.71
C GLN A 68 6.71 1.13 2.93
N PHE A 69 7.98 1.50 3.14
CA PHE A 69 8.40 2.40 4.22
C PHE A 69 7.79 3.79 4.07
N LEU A 70 7.84 4.37 2.87
CA LEU A 70 7.30 5.71 2.59
C LEU A 70 5.77 5.76 2.73
N LEU A 71 5.06 4.70 2.33
CA LEU A 71 3.62 4.60 2.54
C LEU A 71 3.26 4.52 4.02
N TRP A 72 3.97 3.70 4.81
CA TRP A 72 3.78 3.65 6.26
C TRP A 72 4.09 4.98 6.94
N ASP A 73 5.13 5.68 6.48
CA ASP A 73 5.53 7.00 6.96
C ASP A 73 4.42 8.03 6.75
N ALA A 74 3.90 8.09 5.52
CA ALA A 74 2.81 8.97 5.16
C ALA A 74 1.53 8.67 5.97
N GLN A 75 1.16 7.39 6.10
CA GLN A 75 -0.03 6.98 6.86
C GLN A 75 0.04 7.44 8.31
N ARG A 76 1.12 7.12 9.03
CA ARG A 76 1.23 7.48 10.44
C ARG A 76 1.26 9.00 10.64
N ARG A 77 1.94 9.74 9.75
CA ARG A 77 2.02 11.22 9.81
C ARG A 77 0.70 11.90 9.47
N ALA A 78 -0.19 11.20 8.74
CA ALA A 78 -1.56 11.63 8.50
C ALA A 78 -2.53 11.20 9.63
N GLY A 79 -2.05 10.48 10.65
CA GLY A 79 -2.91 9.95 11.72
C GLY A 79 -3.82 8.80 11.27
N ILE A 80 -3.48 8.10 10.18
CA ILE A 80 -4.26 6.99 9.64
C ILE A 80 -3.85 5.70 10.36
N SER A 81 -4.80 5.05 11.02
CA SER A 81 -4.58 3.75 11.67
C SER A 81 -4.65 2.59 10.68
N ASP A 82 -4.13 1.44 11.10
CA ASP A 82 -4.18 0.21 10.30
C ASP A 82 -5.61 -0.28 10.08
N GLU A 83 -6.50 -0.12 11.06
CA GLU A 83 -7.92 -0.42 10.92
C GLU A 83 -8.58 0.50 9.89
N GLN A 84 -8.27 1.80 9.93
CA GLN A 84 -8.84 2.78 9.02
C GLN A 84 -8.44 2.51 7.56
N ILE A 85 -7.15 2.30 7.29
CA ILE A 85 -6.71 2.00 5.92
C ILE A 85 -7.23 0.64 5.46
N THR A 86 -7.28 -0.36 6.34
CA THR A 86 -7.81 -1.69 5.99
C THR A 86 -9.29 -1.62 5.60
N LEU A 87 -10.11 -0.90 6.38
CA LEU A 87 -11.51 -0.68 6.05
C LEU A 87 -11.65 0.06 4.70
N ALA A 88 -10.90 1.14 4.51
CA ALA A 88 -10.91 1.89 3.26
C ALA A 88 -10.49 1.03 2.05
N MET A 89 -9.52 0.12 2.23
CA MET A 89 -9.10 -0.83 1.20
C MET A 89 -10.21 -1.84 0.85
N VAL A 90 -10.93 -2.37 1.85
CA VAL A 90 -12.06 -3.29 1.65
C VAL A 90 -13.17 -2.61 0.84
N GLU A 91 -13.58 -1.42 1.28
CA GLU A 91 -14.61 -0.63 0.60
C GLU A 91 -14.18 -0.24 -0.82
N LYS A 92 -12.92 0.20 -0.98
CA LYS A 92 -12.38 0.58 -2.28
C LYS A 92 -12.29 -0.60 -3.23
N LEU A 93 -11.96 -1.80 -2.74
CA LEU A 93 -11.92 -3.02 -3.53
C LEU A 93 -13.31 -3.41 -4.03
N ALA A 94 -14.35 -3.29 -3.21
CA ALA A 94 -15.73 -3.52 -3.63
C ALA A 94 -16.13 -2.58 -4.78
N VAL A 95 -15.89 -1.27 -4.62
CA VAL A 95 -16.13 -0.27 -5.69
C VAL A 95 -15.34 -0.58 -6.96
N ASN A 96 -14.08 -1.01 -6.84
CA ASN A 96 -13.25 -1.31 -8.01
C ASN A 96 -13.75 -2.54 -8.79
N LYS A 97 -14.35 -3.53 -8.12
CA LYS A 97 -14.93 -4.73 -8.75
C LYS A 97 -16.21 -4.44 -9.53
N GLU A 98 -16.92 -3.38 -9.19
CA GLU A 98 -18.16 -2.95 -9.86
C GLU A 98 -17.90 -2.03 -11.07
N ARG A 99 -16.65 -1.61 -11.30
CA ARG A 99 -16.28 -0.71 -12.40
C ARG A 99 -16.04 -1.46 -13.70
N GLU A 100 -16.27 -0.75 -14.80
CA GLU A 100 -15.80 -1.14 -16.11
C GLU A 100 -14.35 -0.69 -16.33
N TRP A 101 -13.55 -1.58 -16.90
CA TRP A 101 -12.12 -1.38 -17.16
C TRP A 101 -11.83 -1.63 -18.64
N PRO A 102 -10.94 -0.82 -19.25
CA PRO A 102 -10.49 -1.06 -20.61
C PRO A 102 -9.64 -2.34 -20.69
N GLU A 103 -9.43 -2.83 -21.91
CA GLU A 103 -8.57 -3.99 -22.19
C GLU A 103 -7.17 -3.83 -21.56
N PRO A 104 -6.57 -4.94 -21.08
CA PRO A 104 -5.21 -4.92 -20.54
C PRO A 104 -4.18 -4.43 -21.54
N LYS A 105 -3.34 -3.48 -21.12
CA LYS A 105 -2.07 -3.15 -21.79
C LYS A 105 -0.93 -3.26 -20.79
N ASP A 106 0.09 -4.01 -21.16
CA ASP A 106 1.27 -4.20 -20.32
C ASP A 106 2.11 -2.91 -20.24
N GLY A 107 2.70 -2.67 -19.07
CA GLY A 107 3.53 -1.49 -18.79
C GLY A 107 2.78 -0.14 -18.67
N GLU A 108 1.45 -0.13 -18.72
CA GLU A 108 0.66 1.11 -18.79
C GLU A 108 -0.38 1.22 -17.66
N PRO A 109 -0.60 2.42 -17.10
CA PRO A 109 -1.65 2.62 -16.09
C PRO A 109 -3.03 2.42 -16.71
N ARG A 110 -3.91 1.73 -15.98
CA ARG A 110 -5.31 1.53 -16.37
C ARG A 110 -6.23 2.41 -15.55
N LEU A 111 -7.04 3.21 -16.25
CA LEU A 111 -8.07 4.05 -15.65
C LEU A 111 -9.44 3.43 -15.92
N HIS A 112 -10.30 3.44 -14.91
CA HIS A 112 -11.71 3.03 -15.05
C HIS A 112 -12.44 3.91 -16.06
N ILE A 113 -13.38 3.30 -16.78
CA ILE A 113 -14.27 4.02 -17.69
C ILE A 113 -15.26 4.81 -16.82
N LYS A 114 -15.32 6.13 -17.02
CA LYS A 114 -16.39 6.94 -16.45
C LYS A 114 -17.59 6.78 -17.38
N ALA A 115 -18.74 6.35 -16.86
CA ALA A 115 -19.98 6.54 -17.60
C ALA A 115 -20.09 8.03 -17.89
N ASP A 116 -20.19 8.41 -19.16
CA ASP A 116 -20.43 9.80 -19.55
C ASP A 116 -21.63 10.29 -18.75
N GLN A 117 -21.38 11.17 -17.77
CA GLN A 117 -22.45 12.02 -17.28
C GLN A 117 -22.79 12.92 -18.47
N GLN A 118 -23.74 12.46 -19.29
CA GLN A 118 -24.59 13.34 -20.06
C GLN A 118 -25.27 14.27 -19.06
N GLN A 119 -24.58 15.36 -18.70
CA GLN A 119 -25.25 16.56 -18.22
C GLN A 119 -26.00 17.08 -19.44
N GLY A 120 -27.24 16.59 -19.57
CA GLY A 120 -28.22 17.18 -20.45
C GLY A 120 -28.33 18.65 -20.10
N GLU A 121 -28.10 19.49 -21.09
CA GLU A 121 -28.55 20.86 -21.10
C GLU A 121 -30.01 20.92 -20.64
N LYS A 122 -30.27 21.68 -19.58
CA LYS A 122 -31.54 22.38 -19.42
C LYS A 122 -31.37 23.63 -18.57
#